data_AF-A0A451A7M4-F1
#
_entry.id   AF-A0A451A7M4-F1
#
_cell.length_a   1.000
_cell.length_b   1.000
_cell.length_c   1.000
_cell.angle_alpha   90.00
_cell.angle_beta   90.00
_cell.angle_gamma   90.00
#
_symmetry.space_group_name_H-M   'P 1'
#
loop_
_entity.id
_entity.type
_entity.pdbx_description
1 polymer ?
#
loop_
_entity_poly.entity_id
_entity_poly.type
_entity_poly.pdbx_seq_one_letter_code
_entity_poly.pdbx_strand_id
1 'polypeptide(L)'
;MSIIPCSQNKELRKKIQEFAEALKTEAHNLGSHGLDEAEFYNSGLFRGAIERVRGQFSATMREKRELVQHILNHMQDRGHILDWESAGEANRHDYSVSMSSGKTAIIELKGCLDGNNTNIFERPPHAKEFIVWSVCTNAGADPRHNAWSGIHTRLSAEIIFREQRVDGVLIWDMVCGTIGRPCPKLEEQEERLNHVGPFQLPPPCIYLLPATIPSPRNNSHPFAQNLDDVEILKAFYDCFGCQEEEIFSVDFQVNYSGTDIVRTTRISQNGEVQRESEATAIRRA
;
A
#
# COMPACT_ATOMS: atom_id res chain seq x y z
N MET A 1 -2.53 -15.15 13.64
CA MET A 1 -3.42 -14.44 12.71
C MET A 1 -2.85 -13.07 12.41
N SER A 2 -2.64 -12.78 11.13
CA SER A 2 -2.02 -11.53 10.69
C SER A 2 -2.67 -11.08 9.39
N ILE A 3 -2.88 -9.78 9.26
CA ILE A 3 -3.48 -9.21 8.05
C ILE A 3 -2.51 -9.16 6.88
N ILE A 4 -1.21 -9.33 7.12
CA ILE A 4 -0.14 -9.44 6.12
C ILE A 4 0.97 -10.33 6.73
N PRO A 5 1.60 -11.24 5.97
CA PRO A 5 2.55 -12.20 6.56
C PRO A 5 3.77 -11.52 7.20
N CYS A 6 4.34 -10.53 6.51
CA CYS A 6 5.55 -9.86 6.98
C CYS A 6 5.32 -9.10 8.29
N SER A 7 6.39 -8.95 9.06
CA SER A 7 6.41 -8.19 10.32
C SER A 7 7.48 -7.12 10.28
N GLN A 8 7.36 -6.12 11.15
CA GLN A 8 8.40 -5.12 11.31
C GLN A 8 9.72 -5.79 11.72
N ASN A 9 10.82 -5.45 11.02
CA ASN A 9 12.15 -5.91 11.39
C ASN A 9 12.61 -5.16 12.66
N LYS A 10 12.50 -5.84 13.81
CA LYS A 10 12.84 -5.28 15.12
C LYS A 10 14.32 -4.91 15.23
N GLU A 11 15.22 -5.70 14.64
CA GLU A 11 16.66 -5.43 14.67
C GLU A 11 17.00 -4.20 13.85
N LEU A 12 16.46 -4.08 12.64
CA LEU A 12 16.64 -2.89 11.82
C LEU A 12 16.06 -1.66 12.52
N ARG A 13 14.87 -1.78 13.14
CA ARG A 13 14.28 -0.69 13.93
C ARG A 13 15.18 -0.26 15.08
N LYS A 14 15.79 -1.22 15.78
CA LYS A 14 16.75 -0.95 16.86
C LYS A 14 17.97 -0.20 16.31
N LYS A 15 18.56 -0.66 15.21
CA LYS A 15 19.68 0.02 14.53
C LYS A 15 19.32 1.45 14.09
N ILE A 16 18.12 1.64 13.54
CA ILE A 16 17.61 2.97 13.18
C ILE A 16 17.48 3.86 14.41
N GLN A 17 16.96 3.33 15.53
CA GLN A 17 16.81 4.09 16.77
C GLN A 17 18.16 4.48 17.38
N GLU A 18 19.10 3.54 17.45
CA GLU A 18 20.47 3.78 17.92
C GLU A 18 21.19 4.83 17.06
N PHE A 19 21.09 4.69 15.73
CA PHE A 19 21.71 5.65 14.82
C PHE A 19 21.04 7.03 14.87
N ALA A 20 19.71 7.08 15.01
CA ALA A 20 19.00 8.34 15.19
C ALA A 20 19.41 9.05 16.49
N GLU A 21 19.67 8.30 17.56
CA GLU A 21 20.16 8.88 18.81
C GLU A 21 21.60 9.39 18.67
N ALA A 22 22.49 8.59 18.06
CA ALA A 22 23.84 9.03 17.73
C ALA A 22 23.84 10.30 16.87
N LEU A 23 22.96 10.40 15.88
CA LEU A 23 22.81 11.63 15.09
C LEU A 23 22.36 12.81 15.94
N LYS A 24 21.44 12.64 16.91
CA LYS A 24 21.02 13.77 17.76
C LYS A 24 22.11 14.25 18.70
N THR A 25 23.02 13.37 19.12
CA THR A 25 24.06 13.69 20.11
C THR A 25 25.38 14.07 19.45
N GLU A 26 25.70 13.51 18.29
CA GLU A 26 27.02 13.63 17.67
C GLU A 26 27.01 14.31 16.28
N ALA A 27 25.85 14.77 15.76
CA ALA A 27 25.80 15.37 14.42
C ALA A 27 26.63 16.66 14.28
N HIS A 28 26.92 17.37 15.37
CA HIS A 28 27.83 18.53 15.37
C HIS A 28 29.28 18.17 14.99
N ASN A 29 29.63 16.88 15.00
CA ASN A 29 30.94 16.39 14.55
C ASN A 29 30.95 16.02 13.06
N LEU A 30 29.81 16.12 12.35
CA LEU A 30 29.65 15.67 10.98
C LEU A 30 29.75 16.85 9.99
N GLY A 31 30.75 16.79 9.11
CA GLY A 31 30.96 17.76 8.05
C GLY A 31 31.66 19.05 8.53
N SER A 32 31.64 20.07 7.70
CA SER A 32 32.27 21.37 8.00
C SER A 32 31.23 22.47 7.91
N HIS A 33 30.53 22.72 9.01
CA HIS A 33 29.50 23.77 9.13
C HIS A 33 30.00 25.05 9.82
N GLY A 34 31.19 25.02 10.42
CA GLY A 34 31.80 26.20 11.05
C GLY A 34 31.09 26.70 12.31
N LEU A 35 30.26 25.85 12.93
CA LEU A 35 29.56 26.13 14.18
C LEU A 35 30.18 25.30 15.30
N ASP A 36 30.19 25.82 16.52
CA ASP A 36 30.45 25.00 17.70
C ASP A 36 29.23 24.12 18.04
N GLU A 37 29.38 23.23 19.03
CA GLU A 37 28.33 22.28 19.41
C GLU A 37 27.03 22.99 19.86
N ALA A 38 27.14 24.05 20.66
CA ALA A 38 26.00 24.76 21.20
C ALA A 38 25.26 25.52 20.09
N GLU A 39 25.98 26.18 19.20
CA GLU A 39 25.41 26.87 18.04
C GLU A 39 24.79 25.88 17.04
N PHE A 40 25.42 24.73 16.81
CA PHE A 40 24.90 23.71 15.91
C PHE A 40 23.48 23.26 16.30
N TYR A 41 23.26 22.92 17.57
CA TYR A 41 21.94 22.45 18.04
C TYR A 41 20.91 23.58 18.20
N ASN A 42 21.34 24.82 18.48
CA ASN A 42 20.44 25.96 18.65
C ASN A 42 20.09 26.69 17.34
N SER A 43 20.91 26.56 16.29
CA SER A 43 20.73 27.26 15.00
C SER A 43 19.56 26.74 14.16
N GLY A 44 19.02 25.55 14.48
CA GLY A 44 18.05 24.86 13.65
C GLY A 44 18.65 24.15 12.41
N LEU A 45 19.97 24.22 12.21
CA LEU A 45 20.66 23.58 11.09
C LEU A 45 20.40 22.07 11.05
N PHE A 46 20.55 21.38 12.18
CA PHE A 46 20.31 19.93 12.27
C PHE A 46 18.88 19.57 11.87
N ARG A 47 17.89 20.26 12.44
CA ARG A 47 16.47 20.03 12.14
C ARG A 47 16.18 20.28 10.66
N GLY A 48 16.66 21.39 10.10
CA GLY A 48 16.50 21.72 8.69
C GLY A 48 17.14 20.68 7.76
N ALA A 49 18.31 20.16 8.12
CA ALA A 49 18.99 19.10 7.37
C ALA A 49 18.18 17.79 7.38
N ILE A 50 17.70 17.34 8.54
CA ILE A 50 16.87 16.13 8.66
C ILE A 50 15.56 16.28 7.87
N GLU A 51 14.89 17.43 7.97
CA GLU A 51 13.65 17.70 7.23
C GLU A 51 13.89 17.72 5.71
N ARG A 52 15.01 18.29 5.25
CA ARG A 52 15.42 18.30 3.84
C ARG A 52 15.68 16.89 3.32
N VAL A 53 16.49 16.10 4.03
CA VAL A 53 16.81 14.71 3.65
C VAL A 53 15.56 13.85 3.62
N ARG A 54 14.70 13.96 4.65
CA ARG A 54 13.39 13.29 4.66
C ARG A 54 12.53 13.70 3.47
N GLY A 55 12.50 15.01 3.16
CA GLY A 55 11.80 15.54 2.00
C GLY A 55 12.28 14.93 0.68
N GLN A 56 13.59 14.77 0.50
CA GLN A 56 14.17 14.13 -0.68
C GLN A 56 13.75 12.66 -0.81
N PHE A 57 13.81 11.87 0.28
CA PHE A 57 13.35 10.47 0.26
C PHE A 57 11.83 10.33 0.05
N SER A 58 11.06 11.31 0.52
CA SER A 58 9.60 11.30 0.38
C SER A 58 9.15 11.77 -1.01
N ALA A 59 9.96 12.61 -1.66
CA ALA A 59 9.67 13.21 -2.96
C ALA A 59 10.18 12.40 -4.16
N THR A 60 11.02 11.38 -3.96
CA THR A 60 11.48 10.51 -5.06
C THR A 60 10.38 9.56 -5.52
N MET A 61 9.38 10.12 -6.22
CA MET A 61 8.42 9.36 -7.03
C MET A 61 9.11 8.62 -8.18
N ARG A 62 10.31 9.04 -8.58
CA ARG A 62 11.07 8.44 -9.68
C ARG A 62 11.27 6.94 -9.49
N GLU A 63 11.81 6.52 -8.36
CA GLU A 63 12.08 5.09 -8.09
C GLU A 63 10.77 4.29 -8.01
N LYS A 64 9.72 4.85 -7.42
CA LYS A 64 8.40 4.21 -7.35
C LYS A 64 7.79 4.04 -8.73
N ARG A 65 7.86 5.07 -9.58
CA ARG A 65 7.38 5.03 -10.96
C ARG A 65 8.19 4.05 -11.80
N GLU A 66 9.50 3.98 -11.58
CA GLU A 66 10.40 3.01 -12.23
C GLU A 66 10.04 1.56 -11.86
N LEU A 67 9.80 1.28 -10.57
CA LEU A 67 9.29 -0.02 -10.12
C LEU A 67 8.00 -0.41 -10.84
N VAL A 68 7.01 0.47 -10.83
CA VAL A 68 5.70 0.18 -11.42
C VAL A 68 5.81 0.02 -12.93
N GLN A 69 6.59 0.88 -13.60
CA GLN A 69 6.89 0.75 -15.03
C GLN A 69 7.50 -0.61 -15.35
N HIS A 70 8.52 -1.05 -14.61
CA HIS A 70 9.15 -2.36 -14.85
C HIS A 70 8.17 -3.51 -14.65
N ILE A 71 7.30 -3.43 -13.64
CA ILE A 71 6.28 -4.45 -13.38
C ILE A 71 5.23 -4.50 -14.48
N LEU A 72 4.67 -3.36 -14.88
CA LEU A 72 3.66 -3.31 -15.93
C LEU A 72 4.24 -3.73 -17.29
N ASN A 73 5.46 -3.29 -17.63
CA ASN A 73 6.17 -3.80 -18.81
C ASN A 73 6.34 -5.31 -18.76
N HIS A 74 6.74 -5.87 -17.61
CA HIS A 74 6.91 -7.31 -17.47
C HIS A 74 5.58 -8.08 -17.65
N MET A 75 4.48 -7.56 -17.11
CA MET A 75 3.15 -8.13 -17.32
C MET A 75 2.71 -8.04 -18.78
N GLN A 76 3.02 -6.93 -19.47
CA GLN A 76 2.73 -6.73 -20.89
C GLN A 76 3.56 -7.69 -21.76
N ASP A 77 4.87 -7.78 -21.53
CA ASP A 77 5.77 -8.66 -22.26
C ASP A 77 5.38 -10.14 -22.14
N ARG A 78 4.78 -10.52 -21.01
CA ARG A 78 4.26 -11.87 -20.74
C ARG A 78 2.80 -12.07 -21.17
N GLY A 79 2.15 -11.05 -21.73
CA GLY A 79 0.78 -11.12 -22.22
C GLY A 79 -0.31 -11.21 -21.15
N HIS A 80 0.00 -10.86 -19.89
CA HIS A 80 -1.00 -10.80 -18.81
C HIS A 80 -1.85 -9.52 -18.87
N ILE A 81 -1.33 -8.47 -19.49
CA ILE A 81 -2.07 -7.23 -19.83
C ILE A 81 -1.80 -6.90 -21.30
N LEU A 82 -2.70 -6.14 -21.94
CA LEU A 82 -2.54 -5.75 -23.34
C LEU A 82 -1.60 -4.54 -23.48
N ASP A 83 -1.87 -3.49 -22.70
CA ASP A 83 -1.11 -2.24 -22.74
C ASP A 83 -1.29 -1.45 -21.45
N TRP A 84 -0.42 -0.47 -21.20
CA TRP A 84 -0.57 0.45 -20.09
C TRP A 84 -0.01 1.85 -20.40
N GLU A 85 -0.59 2.85 -19.76
CA GLU A 85 -0.18 4.25 -19.87
C GLU A 85 -0.06 4.88 -18.48
N SER A 86 0.91 5.79 -18.32
CA SER A 86 0.94 6.66 -17.14
C SER A 86 0.04 7.86 -17.36
N ALA A 87 -0.84 8.14 -16.41
CA ALA A 87 -1.83 9.18 -16.51
C ALA A 87 -1.27 10.61 -16.30
N GLY A 88 0.05 10.78 -16.12
CA GLY A 88 0.68 12.09 -15.92
C GLY A 88 0.27 12.77 -14.61
N GLU A 89 0.90 13.90 -14.28
CA GLU A 89 0.80 14.50 -12.94
C GLU A 89 -0.51 15.26 -12.65
N ALA A 90 -1.34 15.50 -13.67
CA ALA A 90 -2.58 16.26 -13.56
C ALA A 90 -3.82 15.39 -13.27
N ASN A 91 -3.71 14.07 -13.37
CA ASN A 91 -4.81 13.14 -13.15
C ASN A 91 -4.80 12.61 -11.70
N ARG A 92 -5.98 12.27 -11.17
CA ARG A 92 -6.15 11.69 -9.81
C ARG A 92 -6.01 10.16 -9.77
N HIS A 93 -5.37 9.62 -10.80
CA HIS A 93 -4.92 8.24 -10.91
C HIS A 93 -3.52 8.25 -11.51
N ASP A 94 -2.68 7.26 -11.22
CA ASP A 94 -1.32 7.21 -11.72
C ASP A 94 -1.19 6.44 -13.05
N TYR A 95 -1.98 5.37 -13.23
CA TYR A 95 -1.89 4.50 -14.40
C TYR A 95 -3.25 4.01 -14.90
N SER A 96 -3.33 3.79 -16.20
CA SER A 96 -4.44 3.15 -16.91
C SER A 96 -3.89 1.91 -17.63
N VAL A 97 -4.56 0.77 -17.47
CA VAL A 97 -4.15 -0.53 -17.98
C VAL A 97 -5.27 -1.10 -18.84
N SER A 98 -4.95 -1.44 -20.08
CA SER A 98 -5.85 -2.12 -21.00
C SER A 98 -5.73 -3.62 -20.80
N MET A 99 -6.85 -4.27 -20.49
CA MET A 99 -6.92 -5.71 -20.27
C MET A 99 -7.32 -6.45 -21.55
N SER A 100 -6.95 -7.73 -21.66
CA SER A 100 -7.24 -8.57 -22.82
C SER A 100 -8.75 -8.78 -23.05
N SER A 101 -9.57 -8.67 -22.01
CA SER A 101 -11.03 -8.67 -22.13
C SER A 101 -11.64 -7.40 -22.75
N GLY A 102 -10.85 -6.34 -22.92
CA GLY A 102 -11.31 -5.01 -23.29
C GLY A 102 -11.73 -4.13 -22.11
N LYS A 103 -11.59 -4.60 -20.85
CA LYS A 103 -11.73 -3.75 -19.66
C LYS A 103 -10.56 -2.76 -19.55
N THR A 104 -10.84 -1.59 -19.00
CA THR A 104 -9.80 -0.64 -18.55
C THR A 104 -9.71 -0.69 -17.02
N ALA A 105 -8.54 -1.05 -16.51
CA ALA A 105 -8.22 -1.04 -15.10
C ALA A 105 -7.40 0.22 -14.75
N ILE A 106 -7.77 0.90 -13.67
CA ILE A 106 -7.07 2.09 -13.19
C ILE A 106 -6.33 1.76 -11.90
N ILE A 107 -5.08 2.21 -11.79
CA ILE A 107 -4.23 2.01 -10.63
C ILE A 107 -3.89 3.37 -10.03
N GLU A 108 -4.14 3.50 -8.72
CA GLU A 108 -3.70 4.63 -7.91
C GLU A 108 -2.61 4.18 -6.94
N LEU A 109 -1.43 4.81 -7.01
CA LEU A 109 -0.34 4.49 -6.08
C LEU A 109 -0.54 5.22 -4.76
N LYS A 110 -0.24 4.51 -3.67
CA LYS A 110 -0.16 5.07 -2.33
C LYS A 110 1.15 4.70 -1.68
N GLY A 111 1.54 5.47 -0.66
CA GLY A 111 2.69 5.14 0.17
C GLY A 111 2.36 4.03 1.16
N CYS A 112 2.79 4.23 2.40
CA CYS A 112 2.65 3.28 3.50
C CYS A 112 1.24 3.11 4.07
N LEU A 113 0.20 3.61 3.40
CA LEU A 113 -1.21 3.49 3.78
C LEU A 113 -1.58 4.01 5.20
N ASP A 114 -0.65 4.68 5.86
CA ASP A 114 -0.74 5.25 7.20
C ASP A 114 -0.83 6.79 7.19
N GLY A 115 -0.72 7.41 6.01
CA GLY A 115 -0.83 8.85 5.81
C GLY A 115 -2.19 9.30 5.29
N ASN A 116 -2.50 10.59 5.44
CA ASN A 116 -3.70 11.22 4.89
C ASN A 116 -3.77 11.17 3.35
N ASN A 117 -2.64 10.99 2.67
CA ASN A 117 -2.59 10.79 1.22
C ASN A 117 -3.40 9.57 0.75
N THR A 118 -3.59 8.58 1.62
CA THR A 118 -4.42 7.39 1.36
C THR A 118 -5.90 7.73 1.23
N ASN A 119 -6.34 8.87 1.76
CA ASN A 119 -7.74 9.33 1.69
C ASN A 119 -8.07 10.05 0.37
N ILE A 120 -7.06 10.28 -0.47
CA ILE A 120 -7.20 11.09 -1.68
C ILE A 120 -7.10 10.14 -2.86
N PHE A 121 -8.23 9.66 -3.37
CA PHE A 121 -8.29 8.90 -4.61
C PHE A 121 -9.60 9.23 -5.33
N GLU A 122 -9.65 8.97 -6.62
CA GLU A 122 -10.87 9.15 -7.40
C GLU A 122 -10.91 8.13 -8.53
N ARG A 123 -11.97 7.30 -8.54
CA ARG A 123 -12.24 6.36 -9.62
C ARG A 123 -12.71 7.11 -10.87
N PRO A 124 -11.98 7.05 -12.00
CA PRO A 124 -12.44 7.67 -13.24
C PRO A 124 -13.72 7.01 -13.78
N PRO A 125 -14.63 7.74 -14.46
CA PRO A 125 -15.88 7.17 -14.97
C PRO A 125 -15.71 6.02 -15.98
N HIS A 126 -14.61 6.01 -16.72
CA HIS A 126 -14.31 4.96 -17.70
C HIS A 126 -13.68 3.70 -17.07
N ALA A 127 -13.28 3.76 -15.79
CA ALA A 127 -12.63 2.65 -15.10
C ALA A 127 -13.61 1.48 -14.85
N LYS A 128 -13.32 0.33 -15.46
CA LYS A 128 -14.03 -0.92 -15.17
C LYS A 128 -13.53 -1.57 -13.89
N GLU A 129 -12.25 -1.43 -13.62
CA GLU A 129 -11.61 -1.86 -12.38
C GLU A 129 -10.79 -0.69 -11.81
N PHE A 130 -10.78 -0.53 -10.49
CA PHE A 130 -10.00 0.50 -9.80
C PHE A 130 -9.32 -0.07 -8.56
N ILE A 131 -8.00 -0.15 -8.58
CA ILE A 131 -7.21 -0.69 -7.46
C ILE A 131 -6.30 0.36 -6.86
N VAL A 132 -6.02 0.21 -5.57
CA VAL A 132 -5.00 0.97 -4.85
C VAL A 132 -3.76 0.11 -4.70
N TRP A 133 -2.59 0.61 -5.10
CA TRP A 133 -1.33 -0.09 -4.93
C TRP A 133 -0.43 0.66 -3.94
N SER A 134 -0.20 0.06 -2.78
CA SER A 134 0.76 0.55 -1.78
C SER A 134 2.20 0.23 -2.17
N VAL A 135 2.96 1.30 -2.44
CA VAL A 135 4.41 1.31 -2.64
C VAL A 135 5.09 2.01 -1.46
N CYS A 136 5.43 1.25 -0.43
CA CYS A 136 5.95 1.74 0.86
C CYS A 136 7.45 1.50 1.02
N THR A 137 8.27 2.41 0.50
CA THR A 137 9.75 2.34 0.57
C THR A 137 10.33 2.55 1.98
N ASN A 138 9.50 2.82 2.99
CA ASN A 138 9.96 2.96 4.37
C ASN A 138 10.17 1.57 5.01
N ALA A 139 11.42 1.10 5.04
CA ALA A 139 11.81 -0.16 5.67
C ALA A 139 11.57 -0.18 7.20
N GLY A 140 11.50 0.97 7.87
CA GLY A 140 11.21 1.06 9.30
C GLY A 140 9.72 0.98 9.64
N ALA A 141 8.84 1.10 8.65
CA ALA A 141 7.40 1.10 8.87
C ALA A 141 6.89 -0.28 9.32
N ASP A 142 5.79 -0.31 10.08
CA ASP A 142 5.15 -1.56 10.47
C ASP A 142 4.12 -1.97 9.39
N PRO A 143 4.40 -3.00 8.58
CA PRO A 143 3.51 -3.39 7.49
C PRO A 143 2.13 -3.84 7.99
N ARG A 144 2.03 -4.43 9.19
CA ARG A 144 0.77 -4.89 9.78
C ARG A 144 -0.03 -3.72 10.36
N HIS A 145 0.63 -2.71 10.91
CA HIS A 145 -0.08 -1.48 11.24
C HIS A 145 -0.62 -0.84 9.97
N ASN A 146 0.24 -0.67 8.97
CA ASN A 146 -0.02 0.05 7.73
C ASN A 146 -1.16 -0.56 6.91
N ALA A 147 -1.14 -1.87 6.68
CA ALA A 147 -2.21 -2.55 5.95
C ALA A 147 -3.57 -2.37 6.65
N TRP A 148 -3.63 -2.48 7.98
CA TRP A 148 -4.86 -2.26 8.74
C TRP A 148 -5.31 -0.81 8.67
N SER A 149 -4.40 0.10 8.96
CA SER A 149 -4.63 1.54 8.95
C SER A 149 -5.15 1.99 7.58
N GLY A 150 -4.57 1.46 6.51
CA GLY A 150 -4.99 1.69 5.13
C GLY A 150 -6.40 1.22 4.84
N ILE A 151 -6.63 -0.07 5.02
CA ILE A 151 -7.89 -0.72 4.63
C ILE A 151 -9.03 -0.28 5.55
N HIS A 152 -8.85 -0.47 6.86
CA HIS A 152 -9.88 -0.12 7.83
C HIS A 152 -9.98 1.39 8.01
N THR A 153 -8.96 2.08 8.50
CA THR A 153 -9.17 3.48 8.94
C THR A 153 -9.43 4.45 7.77
N ARG A 154 -8.84 4.21 6.60
CA ARG A 154 -8.79 5.18 5.49
C ARG A 154 -9.68 4.78 4.32
N LEU A 155 -9.30 3.73 3.58
CA LEU A 155 -9.97 3.33 2.35
C LEU A 155 -11.45 3.04 2.61
N SER A 156 -11.79 2.22 3.60
CA SER A 156 -13.19 1.90 3.87
C SER A 156 -14.01 3.09 4.36
N ALA A 157 -13.41 4.06 5.04
CA ALA A 157 -14.09 5.31 5.40
C ALA A 157 -14.44 6.10 4.14
N GLU A 158 -13.47 6.28 3.24
CA GLU A 158 -13.66 7.05 2.00
C GLU A 158 -14.56 6.32 0.98
N ILE A 159 -14.47 5.00 0.86
CA ILE A 159 -15.34 4.17 0.00
C ILE A 159 -16.81 4.40 0.37
N ILE A 160 -17.13 4.33 1.66
CA ILE A 160 -18.49 4.48 2.17
C ILE A 160 -18.92 5.95 2.11
N PHE A 161 -18.05 6.88 2.51
CA PHE A 161 -18.38 8.29 2.61
C PHE A 161 -18.52 8.99 1.26
N ARG A 162 -17.64 8.70 0.30
CA ARG A 162 -17.65 9.27 -1.04
C ARG A 162 -18.41 8.43 -2.06
N GLU A 163 -18.93 7.28 -1.63
CA GLU A 163 -19.60 6.31 -2.51
C GLU A 163 -18.72 5.93 -3.71
N GLN A 164 -17.43 5.65 -3.44
CA GLN A 164 -16.46 5.28 -4.47
C GLN A 164 -16.03 3.84 -4.32
N ARG A 165 -16.21 3.04 -5.38
CA ARG A 165 -15.80 1.64 -5.40
C ARG A 165 -14.29 1.50 -5.64
N VAL A 166 -13.61 0.82 -4.72
CA VAL A 166 -12.25 0.29 -4.89
C VAL A 166 -12.37 -1.23 -4.99
N ASP A 167 -11.85 -1.81 -6.06
CA ASP A 167 -11.96 -3.24 -6.37
C ASP A 167 -10.98 -4.11 -5.60
N GLY A 168 -9.85 -3.52 -5.21
CA GLY A 168 -8.86 -4.22 -4.43
C GLY A 168 -7.68 -3.33 -4.03
N VAL A 169 -6.84 -3.89 -3.17
CA VAL A 169 -5.59 -3.28 -2.72
C VAL A 169 -4.44 -4.24 -2.99
N LEU A 170 -3.37 -3.72 -3.58
CA LEU A 170 -2.10 -4.42 -3.72
C LEU A 170 -1.11 -3.84 -2.70
N ILE A 171 -0.49 -4.69 -1.87
CA ILE A 171 0.62 -4.25 -1.00
C ILE A 171 1.89 -4.91 -1.50
N TRP A 172 2.71 -4.14 -2.19
CA TRP A 172 3.89 -4.65 -2.86
C TRP A 172 4.86 -3.53 -3.24
N ASP A 173 6.13 -3.65 -2.85
CA ASP A 173 7.14 -2.64 -3.16
C ASP A 173 8.55 -3.24 -3.21
N MET A 174 9.50 -2.40 -3.60
CA MET A 174 10.93 -2.74 -3.74
C MET A 174 11.65 -3.11 -2.45
N VAL A 175 11.08 -2.88 -1.26
CA VAL A 175 11.70 -3.33 0.00
C VAL A 175 11.20 -4.71 0.43
N CYS A 176 10.11 -5.23 -0.17
CA CYS A 176 9.63 -6.59 0.09
C CYS A 176 10.69 -7.64 -0.27
N GLY A 177 10.97 -8.56 0.65
CA GLY A 177 11.98 -9.62 0.45
C GLY A 177 13.41 -9.19 0.75
N THR A 178 13.66 -7.90 1.01
CA THR A 178 14.98 -7.40 1.43
C THR A 178 15.21 -7.57 2.92
N ILE A 179 16.43 -7.31 3.40
CA ILE A 179 16.73 -7.22 4.85
C ILE A 179 15.84 -6.19 5.56
N GLY A 180 15.37 -5.15 4.85
CA GLY A 180 14.48 -4.13 5.40
C GLY A 180 13.08 -4.65 5.71
N ARG A 181 12.59 -5.57 4.88
CA ARG A 181 11.30 -6.23 5.07
C ARG A 181 11.41 -7.69 4.61
N PRO A 182 11.99 -8.57 5.45
CA PRO A 182 12.05 -9.99 5.17
C PRO A 182 10.64 -10.50 4.89
N CYS A 183 10.49 -11.26 3.80
CA CYS A 183 9.20 -11.76 3.39
C CYS A 183 9.09 -13.25 3.75
N PRO A 184 8.14 -13.65 4.61
CA PRO A 184 7.96 -15.06 4.97
C PRO A 184 7.72 -15.98 3.77
N LYS A 185 7.21 -15.42 2.65
CA LYS A 185 7.02 -16.13 1.38
C LYS A 185 8.32 -16.70 0.78
N LEU A 186 9.47 -16.20 1.20
CA LEU A 186 10.78 -16.59 0.69
C LEU A 186 11.59 -17.45 1.68
N GLU A 187 11.13 -17.62 2.93
CA GLU A 187 11.92 -18.29 3.98
C GLU A 187 12.23 -19.76 3.66
N GLU A 188 11.38 -20.42 2.87
CA GLU A 188 11.55 -21.81 2.43
C GLU A 188 11.40 -22.00 0.92
N GLN A 189 11.23 -20.90 0.17
CA GLN A 189 10.85 -20.90 -1.25
C GLN A 189 11.54 -19.73 -1.99
N GLU A 190 12.87 -19.66 -1.93
CA GLU A 190 13.65 -18.61 -2.60
C GLU A 190 13.39 -18.56 -4.12
N GLU A 191 13.03 -19.69 -4.74
CA GLU A 191 12.69 -19.80 -6.15
C GLU A 191 11.44 -18.99 -6.56
N ARG A 192 10.64 -18.53 -5.60
CA ARG A 192 9.47 -17.66 -5.85
C ARG A 192 9.84 -16.19 -6.03
N LEU A 193 11.14 -15.87 -6.00
CA LEU A 193 11.64 -14.55 -6.28
C LEU A 193 11.47 -14.20 -7.77
N ASN A 194 10.71 -13.15 -8.04
CA ASN A 194 10.50 -12.65 -9.38
C ASN A 194 11.57 -11.62 -9.74
N HIS A 195 12.21 -11.80 -10.89
CA HIS A 195 13.20 -10.87 -11.43
C HIS A 195 12.54 -9.95 -12.45
N VAL A 196 12.44 -8.66 -12.10
CA VAL A 196 11.72 -7.65 -12.88
C VAL A 196 12.63 -6.41 -13.01
N GLY A 197 13.34 -6.32 -14.14
CA GLY A 197 14.38 -5.30 -14.31
C GLY A 197 15.45 -5.40 -13.21
N PRO A 198 15.76 -4.31 -12.48
CA PRO A 198 16.72 -4.34 -11.37
C PRO A 198 16.12 -4.89 -10.06
N PHE A 199 14.82 -5.19 -10.01
CA PHE A 199 14.13 -5.57 -8.79
C PHE A 199 14.02 -7.09 -8.65
N GLN A 200 14.16 -7.54 -7.41
CA GLN A 200 13.93 -8.92 -6.98
C GLN A 200 12.81 -8.90 -5.95
N LEU A 201 11.65 -9.43 -6.31
CA LEU A 201 10.42 -9.23 -5.54
C LEU A 201 9.74 -10.56 -5.24
N PRO A 202 9.26 -10.79 -4.00
CA PRO A 202 8.36 -11.91 -3.74
C PRO A 202 7.02 -11.67 -4.46
N PRO A 203 6.15 -12.67 -4.58
CA PRO A 203 4.80 -12.46 -5.09
C PRO A 203 4.03 -11.41 -4.25
N PRO A 204 3.14 -10.60 -4.85
CA PRO A 204 2.42 -9.55 -4.14
C PRO A 204 1.43 -10.06 -3.08
N CYS A 205 1.03 -9.21 -2.13
CA CYS A 205 -0.11 -9.49 -1.24
C CYS A 205 -1.36 -8.79 -1.80
N ILE A 206 -2.41 -9.55 -2.07
CA ILE A 206 -3.61 -9.11 -2.78
C ILE A 206 -4.80 -9.06 -1.81
N TYR A 207 -5.52 -7.94 -1.78
CA TYR A 207 -6.72 -7.78 -0.98
C TYR A 207 -7.90 -7.48 -1.90
N LEU A 208 -8.88 -8.38 -1.93
CA LEU A 208 -10.11 -8.24 -2.70
C LEU A 208 -11.14 -7.47 -1.88
N LEU A 209 -11.73 -6.44 -2.47
CA LEU A 209 -12.77 -5.61 -1.85
C LEU A 209 -14.13 -5.91 -2.50
N PRO A 210 -15.24 -5.44 -1.90
CA PRO A 210 -16.57 -5.75 -2.43
C PRO A 210 -16.86 -5.10 -3.78
N ALA A 211 -17.60 -5.81 -4.64
CA ALA A 211 -18.02 -5.32 -5.96
C ALA A 211 -19.08 -4.20 -5.89
N THR A 212 -19.64 -3.92 -4.71
CA THR A 212 -20.71 -2.95 -4.50
C THR A 212 -20.41 -2.07 -3.30
N ILE A 213 -20.86 -0.82 -3.35
CA ILE A 213 -20.59 0.16 -2.29
C ILE A 213 -21.42 -0.22 -1.06
N PRO A 214 -20.80 -0.40 0.13
CA PRO A 214 -21.53 -0.68 1.35
C PRO A 214 -22.44 0.50 1.73
N SER A 215 -23.70 0.21 2.08
CA SER A 215 -24.65 1.21 2.54
C SER A 215 -25.57 0.65 3.64
N PRO A 216 -25.87 1.40 4.72
CA PRO A 216 -26.66 0.87 5.83
C PRO A 216 -28.05 0.30 5.47
N ARG A 217 -28.68 0.83 4.42
CA ARG A 217 -30.09 0.52 4.11
C ARG A 217 -30.27 -0.61 3.10
N ASN A 218 -29.46 -0.59 2.04
CA ASN A 218 -29.70 -1.41 0.85
C ASN A 218 -28.61 -2.44 0.59
N ASN A 219 -27.44 -2.27 1.22
CA ASN A 219 -26.28 -3.11 1.00
C ASN A 219 -25.38 -3.08 2.24
N SER A 220 -25.91 -3.52 3.37
CA SER A 220 -25.27 -3.33 4.68
C SER A 220 -24.09 -4.26 4.91
N HIS A 221 -23.95 -5.32 4.12
CA HIS A 221 -22.86 -6.29 4.27
C HIS A 221 -22.43 -6.88 2.92
N PRO A 222 -21.85 -6.10 2.00
CA PRO A 222 -21.31 -6.65 0.78
C PRO A 222 -20.01 -7.40 1.06
N PHE A 223 -19.90 -8.60 0.50
CA PHE A 223 -18.72 -9.44 0.59
C PHE A 223 -17.69 -9.07 -0.48
N ALA A 224 -16.42 -9.35 -0.19
CA ALA A 224 -15.35 -9.30 -1.17
C ALA A 224 -15.73 -10.11 -2.43
N GLN A 225 -15.38 -9.57 -3.60
CA GLN A 225 -15.54 -10.28 -4.87
C GLN A 225 -14.48 -11.37 -5.04
N ASN A 226 -14.67 -12.30 -6.00
CA ASN A 226 -13.66 -13.31 -6.28
C ASN A 226 -12.49 -12.71 -7.06
N LEU A 227 -11.34 -13.38 -7.03
CA LEU A 227 -10.17 -12.96 -7.79
C LEU A 227 -10.47 -12.88 -9.30
N ASP A 228 -11.21 -13.85 -9.84
CA ASP A 228 -11.56 -13.93 -11.26
C ASP A 228 -12.48 -12.78 -11.72
N ASP A 229 -13.14 -12.09 -10.77
CA ASP A 229 -13.99 -10.93 -11.07
C ASP A 229 -13.18 -9.63 -11.25
N VAL A 230 -11.90 -9.61 -10.82
CA VAL A 230 -10.97 -8.47 -10.92
C VAL A 230 -9.75 -8.85 -11.75
N GLU A 231 -9.85 -8.63 -13.06
CA GLU A 231 -8.89 -9.10 -14.05
C GLU A 231 -7.48 -8.56 -13.81
N ILE A 232 -7.33 -7.29 -13.39
CA ILE A 232 -6.00 -6.74 -13.10
C ILE A 232 -5.33 -7.46 -11.93
N LEU A 233 -6.08 -7.78 -10.87
CA LEU A 233 -5.54 -8.51 -9.73
C LEU A 233 -5.25 -9.97 -10.07
N LYS A 234 -6.11 -10.60 -10.89
CA LYS A 234 -5.83 -11.92 -11.45
C LYS A 234 -4.57 -11.91 -12.30
N ALA A 235 -4.34 -10.87 -13.10
CA ALA A 235 -3.13 -10.71 -13.88
C ALA A 235 -1.87 -10.60 -12.99
N PHE A 236 -1.92 -9.83 -11.89
CA PHE A 236 -0.84 -9.81 -10.90
C PHE A 236 -0.63 -11.19 -10.27
N TYR A 237 -1.71 -11.86 -9.88
CA TYR A 237 -1.65 -13.19 -9.28
C TYR A 237 -0.95 -14.20 -10.20
N ASP A 238 -1.36 -14.26 -11.46
CA ASP A 238 -0.83 -15.20 -12.44
C ASP A 238 0.61 -14.87 -12.84
N CYS A 239 0.90 -13.60 -13.11
CA CYS A 239 2.20 -13.17 -13.63
C CYS A 239 3.33 -13.41 -12.63
N PHE A 240 3.05 -13.27 -11.34
CA PHE A 240 4.05 -13.33 -10.27
C PHE A 240 3.99 -14.60 -9.42
N GLY A 241 3.24 -15.62 -9.86
CA GLY A 241 3.20 -16.92 -9.19
C GLY A 241 2.65 -16.84 -7.76
N CYS A 242 1.59 -16.05 -7.59
CA CYS A 242 0.90 -15.98 -6.32
C CYS A 242 0.24 -17.31 -5.96
N GLN A 243 0.00 -17.49 -4.67
CA GLN A 243 -0.73 -18.62 -4.10
C GLN A 243 -1.97 -18.12 -3.35
N GLU A 244 -2.91 -19.02 -3.06
CA GLU A 244 -4.17 -18.68 -2.39
C GLU A 244 -3.94 -18.04 -1.02
N GLU A 245 -2.88 -18.45 -0.31
CA GLU A 245 -2.43 -17.90 0.98
C GLU A 245 -1.90 -16.46 0.89
N GLU A 246 -2.02 -15.82 -0.27
CA GLU A 246 -1.57 -14.44 -0.52
C GLU A 246 -2.72 -13.54 -0.92
N ILE A 247 -3.93 -14.12 -1.03
CA ILE A 247 -5.19 -13.45 -1.26
C ILE A 247 -5.90 -13.25 0.09
N PHE A 248 -6.40 -12.05 0.29
CA PHE A 248 -7.18 -11.66 1.45
C PHE A 248 -8.53 -11.11 0.99
N SER A 249 -9.60 -11.52 1.64
CA SER A 249 -10.94 -10.99 1.42
C SER A 249 -11.25 -9.91 2.45
N VAL A 250 -11.69 -8.74 1.99
CA VAL A 250 -12.07 -7.60 2.82
C VAL A 250 -13.57 -7.37 2.72
N ASP A 251 -14.27 -7.59 3.82
CA ASP A 251 -15.71 -7.34 3.92
C ASP A 251 -15.99 -6.11 4.78
N PHE A 252 -17.09 -5.43 4.48
CA PHE A 252 -17.57 -4.30 5.25
C PHE A 252 -18.99 -4.56 5.73
N GLN A 253 -19.23 -4.40 7.02
CA GLN A 253 -20.58 -4.31 7.56
C GLN A 253 -20.84 -2.87 8.00
N VAL A 254 -21.95 -2.29 7.54
CA VAL A 254 -22.29 -0.89 7.79
C VAL A 254 -23.69 -0.79 8.38
N ASN A 255 -23.83 -0.06 9.48
CA ASN A 255 -25.10 0.15 10.17
C ASN A 255 -25.24 1.62 10.60
N TYR A 256 -26.46 1.99 11.02
CA TYR A 256 -26.65 3.21 11.78
C TYR A 256 -26.46 2.94 13.27
N SER A 257 -25.80 3.87 13.96
CA SER A 257 -25.76 3.95 15.42
C SER A 257 -26.19 5.36 15.83
N GLY A 258 -27.48 5.52 16.15
CA GLY A 258 -28.08 6.83 16.30
C GLY A 258 -28.07 7.60 14.96
N THR A 259 -27.42 8.76 14.92
CA THR A 259 -27.23 9.57 13.71
C THR A 259 -25.98 9.20 12.91
N ASP A 260 -25.09 8.40 13.49
CA ASP A 260 -23.79 8.09 12.89
C ASP A 260 -23.87 6.84 12.03
N ILE A 261 -23.07 6.82 10.96
CA ILE A 261 -22.78 5.60 10.20
C ILE A 261 -21.59 4.92 10.88
N VAL A 262 -21.78 3.67 11.28
CA VAL A 262 -20.73 2.82 11.85
C VAL A 262 -20.36 1.70 10.89
N ARG A 263 -19.08 1.33 10.91
CA ARG A 263 -18.48 0.32 10.06
C ARG A 263 -17.76 -0.73 10.90
N THR A 264 -17.98 -1.99 10.56
CA THR A 264 -17.09 -3.10 10.90
C THR A 264 -16.32 -3.51 9.65
N THR A 265 -15.00 -3.69 9.77
CA THR A 265 -14.16 -4.24 8.70
C THR A 265 -13.67 -5.62 9.12
N ARG A 266 -13.86 -6.61 8.24
CA ARG A 266 -13.34 -7.97 8.41
C ARG A 266 -12.34 -8.28 7.31
N ILE A 267 -11.16 -8.74 7.69
CA ILE A 267 -10.16 -9.28 6.76
C ILE A 267 -10.07 -10.78 7.03
N SER A 268 -10.30 -11.58 6.00
CA SER A 268 -10.19 -13.03 6.05
C SER A 268 -9.21 -13.56 5.00
N GLN A 269 -8.70 -14.75 5.22
CA GLN A 269 -7.81 -15.47 4.32
C GLN A 269 -8.16 -16.96 4.43
N ASN A 270 -8.34 -17.64 3.30
CA ASN A 270 -8.76 -19.05 3.25
C ASN A 270 -10.00 -19.35 4.11
N GLY A 271 -10.94 -18.40 4.16
CA GLY A 271 -12.16 -18.48 4.99
C GLY A 271 -11.95 -18.21 6.49
N GLU A 272 -10.72 -18.06 6.96
CA GLU A 272 -10.41 -17.74 8.36
C GLU A 272 -10.29 -16.24 8.58
N VAL A 273 -10.95 -15.73 9.62
CA VAL A 273 -10.87 -14.30 9.99
C VAL A 273 -9.47 -14.01 10.56
N GLN A 274 -8.70 -13.19 9.86
CA GLN A 274 -7.40 -12.73 10.34
C GLN A 274 -7.53 -11.55 11.30
N ARG A 275 -8.48 -10.66 11.03
CA ARG A 275 -8.78 -9.52 11.89
C ARG A 275 -10.17 -8.97 11.63
N GLU A 276 -10.83 -8.53 12.69
CA GLU A 276 -12.10 -7.84 12.65
C GLU A 276 -12.04 -6.60 13.57
N SER A 277 -12.68 -5.51 13.15
CA SER A 277 -12.86 -4.33 13.99
C SER A 277 -14.15 -4.41 14.79
N GLU A 278 -14.22 -3.71 15.91
CA GLU A 278 -15.52 -3.31 16.44
C GLU A 278 -16.23 -2.32 15.49
N ALA A 279 -17.53 -2.12 15.69
CA ALA A 279 -18.29 -1.13 14.95
C ALA A 279 -17.75 0.28 15.25
N THR A 280 -17.12 0.89 14.25
CA THR A 280 -16.41 2.17 14.39
C THR A 280 -17.12 3.25 13.60
N ALA A 281 -17.39 4.40 14.22
CA ALA A 281 -18.02 5.53 13.54
C ALA A 281 -17.14 6.08 12.42
N ILE A 282 -17.74 6.36 11.26
CA ILE A 282 -17.08 7.04 10.15
C ILE A 282 -17.09 8.54 10.44
N ARG A 283 -15.98 9.06 10.95
CA ARG A 283 -15.84 10.50 11.24
C ARG A 283 -15.32 11.22 9.99
N ARG A 284 -15.94 12.35 9.65
CA ARG A 284 -15.40 13.29 8.64
C ARG A 284 -14.05 13.80 9.15
N ALA A 285 -13.00 13.63 8.36
CA ALA A 285 -11.75 14.39 8.52
C ALA A 285 -11.92 15.79 7.93
#